data_AF-A0AA42RFU5-F1
#
_entry.id   AF-A0AA42RFU5-F1
#
_cell.length_a   1.000
_cell.length_b   1.000
_cell.length_c   1.000
_cell.angle_alpha   90.00
_cell.angle_beta   90.00
_cell.angle_gamma   90.00
#
_symmetry.space_group_name_H-M   'P 1'
#
loop_
_entity.id
_entity.type
_entity.pdbx_description
1 polymer ?
#
loop_
_entity_poly.entity_id
_entity_poly.type
_entity_poly.pdbx_seq_one_letter_code
_entity_poly.pdbx_strand_id
1 'polypeptide(L)'
;MPLTFCHPAIVLALKKLKSNWFSMTGLIIGSMSPDLEYFSRMEIVATLSHLFWGVLYFDLPIALIYCFVFHLFVRNVLIHHLPYFLKERFAQFLTFDWIDYFKKHWLIVVISIIIGAYSHLFWDAFTHEWGYFAKLISALEETWFQIPFNNLEVKGYKFLQHFSSF
;
A
#
# COMPACT_ATOMS: atom_id res chain seq x y z
N MET A 1 -12.66 -6.63 3.43
CA MET A 1 -11.48 -6.02 2.81
C MET A 1 -10.47 -7.12 2.59
N PRO A 2 -10.01 -7.39 1.36
CA PRO A 2 -8.94 -8.35 1.17
C PRO A 2 -7.64 -7.72 1.68
N LEU A 3 -6.68 -8.56 2.06
CA LEU A 3 -5.50 -8.22 2.87
C LEU A 3 -4.71 -7.03 2.30
N THR A 4 -4.18 -6.17 3.17
CA THR A 4 -3.46 -4.89 2.93
C THR A 4 -2.24 -4.94 1.99
N PHE A 5 -1.86 -6.10 1.47
CA PHE A 5 -0.62 -6.28 0.68
C PHE A 5 -0.78 -5.98 -0.81
N CYS A 6 -1.97 -5.60 -1.26
CA CYS A 6 -2.34 -5.74 -2.66
C CYS A 6 -2.42 -4.41 -3.44
N HIS A 7 -2.40 -3.27 -2.74
CA HIS A 7 -2.28 -1.94 -3.35
C HIS A 7 -0.87 -1.48 -3.83
N PRO A 8 0.29 -2.16 -3.59
CA PRO A 8 1.59 -1.68 -4.07
C PRO A 8 1.84 -1.93 -5.57
N ALA A 9 0.85 -2.34 -6.37
CA ALA A 9 1.04 -2.52 -7.82
C ALA A 9 1.53 -1.23 -8.50
N ILE A 10 1.00 -0.07 -8.10
CA ILE A 10 1.44 1.25 -8.60
C ILE A 10 2.88 1.56 -8.15
N VAL A 11 3.24 1.15 -6.94
CA VAL A 11 4.57 1.32 -6.35
C VAL A 11 5.66 0.58 -7.15
N LEU A 12 5.35 -0.62 -7.65
CA LEU A 12 6.28 -1.41 -8.46
C LEU A 12 6.59 -0.74 -9.81
N ALA A 13 5.60 -0.10 -10.45
CA ALA A 13 5.80 0.64 -11.69
C ALA A 13 6.73 1.86 -11.51
N LEU A 14 6.54 2.62 -10.41
CA LEU A 14 7.35 3.80 -10.10
C LEU A 14 8.83 3.46 -9.88
N LYS A 15 9.13 2.35 -9.20
CA LYS A 15 10.51 1.90 -9.01
C LYS A 15 11.19 1.48 -10.32
N LYS A 16 10.46 0.80 -11.21
CA LYS A 16 11.01 0.35 -12.51
C LYS A 16 11.41 1.54 -13.39
N LEU A 17 10.75 2.69 -13.22
CA LEU A 17 11.06 3.91 -13.96
C LEU A 17 12.28 4.66 -13.39
N LYS A 18 12.44 4.76 -12.06
CA LYS A 18 13.56 5.51 -11.44
C LYS A 18 14.01 4.94 -10.08
N SER A 19 14.78 3.86 -10.10
CA SER A 19 15.17 3.10 -8.89
C SER A 19 15.96 3.88 -7.83
N ASN A 20 16.70 4.94 -8.19
CA ASN A 20 17.52 5.68 -7.22
C ASN A 20 16.77 6.85 -6.56
N TRP A 21 15.56 7.17 -7.03
CA TRP A 21 14.83 8.35 -6.59
C TRP A 21 13.84 8.05 -5.48
N PHE A 22 13.58 6.77 -5.22
CA PHE A 22 12.54 6.33 -4.29
C PHE A 22 13.05 5.24 -3.35
N SER A 23 12.59 5.32 -2.09
CA SER A 23 12.72 4.24 -1.12
C SER A 23 11.60 3.23 -1.36
N MET A 24 11.95 1.97 -1.64
CA MET A 24 10.94 0.91 -1.81
C MET A 24 10.16 0.70 -0.51
N THR A 25 10.84 0.70 0.64
CA THR A 25 10.19 0.64 1.96
C THR A 25 9.19 1.77 2.12
N GLY A 26 9.60 3.00 1.81
CA GLY A 26 8.74 4.17 1.91
C GLY A 26 7.51 4.07 1.00
N LEU A 27 7.70 3.71 -0.27
CA LEU A 27 6.57 3.57 -1.21
C LEU A 27 5.60 2.46 -0.78
N ILE A 28 6.10 1.28 -0.41
CA ILE A 28 5.25 0.14 0.01
C ILE A 28 4.48 0.51 1.28
N ILE A 29 5.19 0.89 2.36
CA ILE A 29 4.54 1.16 3.64
C ILE A 29 3.64 2.39 3.54
N GLY A 30 4.02 3.41 2.76
CA GLY A 30 3.16 4.54 2.41
C GLY A 30 1.87 4.09 1.73
N SER A 31 1.93 3.22 0.73
CA SER A 31 0.72 2.70 0.05
C SER A 31 -0.17 1.83 0.93
N MET A 32 0.36 1.31 2.04
CA MET A 32 -0.42 0.56 3.03
C MET A 32 -0.95 1.46 4.16
N SER A 33 -0.37 2.64 4.35
CA SER A 33 -0.61 3.48 5.52
C SER A 33 -2.04 3.98 5.69
N PRO A 34 -2.82 4.31 4.63
CA PRO A 34 -4.20 4.71 4.82
C PRO A 34 -5.05 3.62 5.49
N ASP A 35 -4.82 2.36 5.13
CA ASP A 35 -5.50 1.21 5.73
C ASP A 35 -4.98 0.85 7.13
N LEU A 36 -3.81 1.34 7.54
CA LEU A 36 -3.29 1.09 8.90
C LEU A 36 -4.16 1.73 9.98
N GLU A 37 -5.02 2.70 9.66
CA GLU A 37 -5.99 3.24 10.61
C GLU A 37 -6.92 2.14 11.14
N TYR A 38 -7.38 1.24 10.28
CA TYR A 38 -8.24 0.12 10.67
C TYR A 38 -7.55 -0.80 11.69
N PHE A 39 -6.27 -1.10 11.47
CA PHE A 39 -5.46 -1.90 12.39
C PHE A 39 -5.17 -1.16 13.69
N SER A 40 -4.87 0.14 13.61
CA SER A 40 -4.56 0.94 14.80
C SER A 40 -5.78 1.17 15.69
N ARG A 41 -6.98 1.25 15.10
CA ARG A 41 -8.24 1.43 15.83
C ARG A 41 -8.91 0.11 16.21
N MET A 42 -8.52 -1.01 15.57
CA MET A 42 -9.20 -2.30 15.66
C MET A 42 -10.71 -2.21 15.31
N GLU A 43 -11.05 -1.24 14.46
CA GLU A 43 -12.41 -0.94 14.01
C GLU A 43 -12.40 -0.70 12.50
N ILE A 44 -13.47 -1.07 11.81
CA ILE A 44 -13.65 -0.81 10.37
C ILE A 44 -14.14 0.64 10.17
N VAL A 45 -13.38 1.58 10.72
CA VAL A 45 -13.65 3.02 10.62
C VAL A 45 -12.33 3.73 10.31
N ALA A 46 -12.19 4.19 9.06
CA ALA A 46 -11.16 5.14 8.68
C ALA A 46 -11.83 6.51 8.51
N THR A 47 -11.36 7.52 9.25
CA THR A 47 -11.92 8.88 9.21
C THR A 47 -10.88 9.92 8.89
N LEU A 48 -9.62 9.67 9.26
CA LEU A 48 -8.55 10.65 9.13
C LEU A 48 -7.58 10.27 8.02
N SER A 49 -7.20 9.01 7.92
CA SER A 49 -6.21 8.51 6.97
C SER A 49 -6.56 8.75 5.49
N HIS A 50 -7.84 8.66 5.13
CA HIS A 50 -8.27 8.82 3.73
C HIS A 50 -8.55 10.28 3.34
N LEU A 51 -8.29 11.24 4.25
CA LEU A 51 -8.33 12.65 3.93
C LEU A 51 -7.04 13.06 3.21
N PHE A 52 -7.14 14.00 2.27
CA PHE A 52 -5.97 14.55 1.56
C PHE A 52 -4.89 15.04 2.54
N TRP A 53 -5.27 15.80 3.57
CA TRP A 53 -4.35 16.25 4.62
C TRP A 53 -4.05 15.18 5.67
N GLY A 54 -4.89 14.14 5.76
CA GLY A 54 -4.66 12.97 6.60
C GLY A 54 -3.34 12.27 6.28
N VAL A 55 -2.96 12.28 5.00
CA VAL A 55 -1.67 11.76 4.54
C VAL A 55 -0.48 12.36 5.29
N LEU A 56 -0.51 13.66 5.58
CA LEU A 56 0.63 14.33 6.21
C LEU A 56 0.64 14.20 7.73
N TYR A 57 -0.52 14.27 8.38
CA TYR A 57 -0.60 14.32 9.85
C TYR A 57 -0.87 12.95 10.50
N PHE A 58 -1.39 11.98 9.74
CA PHE A 58 -1.70 10.64 10.23
C PHE A 58 -0.88 9.56 9.52
N ASP A 59 -0.99 9.47 8.19
CA ASP A 59 -0.36 8.38 7.43
C ASP A 59 1.16 8.45 7.44
N LEU A 60 1.74 9.64 7.28
CA LEU A 60 3.18 9.82 7.29
C LEU A 60 3.81 9.42 8.65
N PRO A 61 3.31 9.88 9.81
CA PRO A 61 3.80 9.42 11.11
C PRO A 61 3.66 7.91 11.31
N ILE A 62 2.50 7.32 11.00
CA ILE A 62 2.30 5.88 11.21
C ILE A 62 3.17 5.05 10.26
N ALA A 63 3.30 5.46 9.00
CA ALA A 63 4.17 4.80 8.04
C ALA A 63 5.64 4.85 8.49
N LEU A 64 6.11 5.97 9.04
CA LEU A 64 7.47 6.05 9.58
C LEU A 64 7.67 5.06 10.73
N ILE A 65 6.72 5.00 11.69
CA ILE A 65 6.77 4.01 12.78
C ILE A 65 6.87 2.59 12.22
N TYR A 66 6.03 2.25 11.24
CA TYR A 66 6.04 0.93 10.62
C TYR A 66 7.33 0.64 9.83
N CYS A 67 7.93 1.64 9.18
CA CYS A 67 9.25 1.48 8.55
C CYS A 67 10.31 1.06 9.58
N PHE A 68 10.35 1.74 10.73
CA PHE A 68 11.31 1.42 11.79
C PHE A 68 11.00 0.08 12.44
N VAL A 69 9.73 -0.21 12.75
CA VAL A 69 9.33 -1.51 13.33
C VAL A 69 9.73 -2.65 12.38
N PHE A 70 9.43 -2.50 11.10
CA PHE A 70 9.76 -3.50 10.09
C PHE A 70 11.26 -3.74 10.02
N HIS A 71 12.06 -2.69 9.85
CA HIS A 71 13.49 -2.85 9.63
C HIS A 71 14.28 -3.27 10.88
N LEU A 72 13.85 -2.84 12.07
CA LEU A 72 14.56 -3.12 13.32
C LEU A 72 14.17 -4.45 13.96
N PHE A 73 12.90 -4.88 13.83
CA PHE A 73 12.40 -6.05 14.55
C PHE A 73 11.91 -7.17 13.63
N VAL A 74 11.26 -6.85 12.52
CA VAL A 74 10.51 -7.85 11.74
C VAL A 74 11.33 -8.44 10.60
N ARG A 75 12.06 -7.61 9.85
CA ARG A 75 12.75 -7.98 8.59
C ARG A 75 13.63 -9.22 8.75
N ASN A 76 14.55 -9.20 9.72
CA ASN A 76 15.51 -10.29 9.88
C ASN A 76 14.81 -11.57 10.36
N VAL A 77 13.85 -11.45 11.29
CA VAL A 77 13.04 -12.59 11.76
C VAL A 77 12.31 -13.23 10.59
N LEU A 78 11.63 -12.45 9.75
CA LEU A 78 10.95 -12.95 8.56
C LEU A 78 11.91 -13.69 7.64
N ILE A 79 13.04 -13.07 7.26
CA ILE A 79 14.01 -13.67 6.32
C ILE A 79 14.53 -15.01 6.84
N HIS A 80 14.78 -15.14 8.16
CA HIS A 80 15.27 -16.39 8.74
C HIS A 80 14.28 -17.55 8.68
N HIS A 81 12.97 -17.26 8.67
CA HIS A 81 11.88 -18.25 8.65
C HIS A 81 11.29 -18.50 7.25
N LEU A 82 11.84 -17.86 6.21
CA LEU A 82 11.42 -18.13 4.84
C LEU A 82 11.89 -19.51 4.34
N PRO A 83 11.15 -20.15 3.42
CA PRO A 83 11.64 -21.30 2.67
C PRO A 83 13.02 -21.03 2.04
N TYR A 84 13.85 -22.06 1.94
CA TYR A 84 15.26 -21.94 1.54
C TYR A 84 15.47 -21.05 0.30
N PHE A 85 14.69 -21.27 -0.76
CA PHE A 85 14.82 -20.52 -2.02
C PHE A 85 14.58 -19.00 -1.85
N LEU A 86 13.68 -18.60 -0.96
CA LEU A 86 13.41 -17.18 -0.67
C LEU A 86 14.45 -16.62 0.27
N LYS A 87 14.83 -17.40 1.30
CA LYS A 87 15.86 -17.00 2.25
C LYS A 87 17.17 -16.66 1.56
N GLU A 88 17.64 -17.47 0.61
CA GLU A 88 18.87 -17.15 -0.16
C GLU A 88 18.75 -15.84 -0.93
N ARG A 89 17.60 -15.59 -1.58
CA ARG A 89 17.36 -14.35 -2.35
C ARG A 89 17.35 -13.10 -1.47
N PHE A 90 16.86 -13.22 -0.24
CA PHE A 90 16.72 -12.09 0.69
C PHE A 90 17.86 -11.98 1.71
N ALA A 91 18.76 -12.95 1.80
CA ALA A 91 19.88 -12.96 2.76
C ALA A 91 20.76 -11.70 2.66
N GLN A 92 20.90 -11.13 1.46
CA GLN A 92 21.61 -9.86 1.23
C GLN A 92 21.07 -8.67 2.05
N PHE A 93 19.80 -8.72 2.48
CA PHE A 93 19.19 -7.64 3.27
C PHE A 93 19.40 -7.80 4.78
N LEU A 94 19.98 -8.90 5.25
CA LEU A 94 20.23 -9.13 6.69
C LEU A 94 21.27 -8.15 7.26
N THR A 95 22.25 -7.75 6.45
CA THR A 95 23.32 -6.80 6.79
C THR A 95 22.95 -5.34 6.50
N PHE A 96 21.77 -5.07 5.94
CA PHE A 96 21.34 -3.72 5.60
C PHE A 96 21.04 -2.90 6.87
N ASP A 97 21.80 -1.82 7.07
CA ASP A 97 21.61 -0.87 8.18
C ASP A 97 20.56 0.18 7.80
N TRP A 98 19.36 0.03 8.38
CA TRP A 98 18.27 0.97 8.17
C TRP A 98 18.51 2.34 8.83
N ILE A 99 19.19 2.38 9.97
CA ILE A 99 19.40 3.63 10.72
C ILE A 99 20.36 4.53 9.94
N ASP A 100 21.47 3.98 9.45
CA ASP A 100 22.41 4.73 8.61
C ASP A 100 21.77 5.17 7.29
N TYR A 101 21.02 4.27 6.63
CA TYR A 101 20.29 4.59 5.41
C TYR A 101 19.29 5.73 5.62
N PHE A 102 18.46 5.65 6.67
CA PHE A 102 17.46 6.66 6.95
C PHE A 102 18.10 8.02 7.26
N LYS A 103 19.20 8.06 8.03
CA LYS A 103 19.92 9.31 8.30
C LYS A 103 20.39 10.01 7.01
N LYS A 104 20.89 9.25 6.03
CA LYS A 104 21.39 9.77 4.76
C LYS A 104 20.26 10.11 3.76
N HIS A 105 19.14 9.40 3.83
CA HIS A 105 18.09 9.44 2.80
C HIS A 105 16.69 9.76 3.36
N TRP A 106 16.58 10.38 4.53
CA TRP A 106 15.30 10.63 5.21
C TRP A 106 14.30 11.34 4.30
N LEU A 107 14.73 12.33 3.52
CA LEU A 107 13.87 13.07 2.62
C LEU A 107 13.30 12.17 1.50
N ILE A 108 14.12 11.27 0.95
CA ILE A 108 13.68 10.29 -0.04
C ILE A 108 12.66 9.34 0.57
N VAL A 109 12.87 8.89 1.81
CA VAL A 109 11.92 8.01 2.53
C VAL A 109 10.60 8.72 2.75
N VAL A 110 10.61 9.95 3.27
CA VAL A 110 9.40 10.76 3.51
C VAL A 110 8.62 11.01 2.23
N ILE A 111 9.29 11.47 1.16
CA ILE A 111 8.65 11.70 -0.14
C ILE A 111 8.06 10.39 -0.68
N SER A 112 8.78 9.28 -0.54
CA SER A 112 8.29 7.97 -0.98
C SER A 112 7.05 7.51 -0.21
N ILE A 113 6.99 7.76 1.11
CA ILE A 113 5.80 7.48 1.92
C ILE A 113 4.61 8.29 1.43
N ILE A 114 4.79 9.60 1.23
CA ILE A 114 3.72 10.50 0.77
C ILE A 114 3.21 10.05 -0.61
N ILE A 115 4.11 9.73 -1.54
CA ILE A 115 3.74 9.23 -2.87
C ILE A 115 2.99 7.89 -2.75
N GLY A 116 3.45 6.99 -1.88
CA GLY A 116 2.77 5.74 -1.60
C GLY A 116 1.34 5.96 -1.11
N ALA A 117 1.16 6.80 -0.09
CA ALA A 117 -0.15 7.09 0.48
C ALA A 117 -1.09 7.74 -0.54
N TYR A 118 -0.64 8.75 -1.30
CA TYR A 118 -1.47 9.34 -2.35
C TYR A 118 -1.77 8.37 -3.50
N SER A 119 -0.88 7.42 -3.80
CA SER A 119 -1.17 6.39 -4.80
C SER A 119 -2.30 5.46 -4.36
N HIS A 120 -2.42 5.20 -3.05
CA HIS A 120 -3.55 4.47 -2.46
C HIS A 120 -4.85 5.26 -2.62
N LEU A 121 -4.90 6.51 -2.13
CA LEU A 121 -6.08 7.38 -2.25
C LEU A 121 -6.50 7.57 -3.72
N PHE A 122 -5.53 7.69 -4.63
CA PHE A 122 -5.80 7.78 -6.06
C PHE A 122 -6.46 6.51 -6.58
N TRP A 123 -5.99 5.33 -6.18
CA TRP A 123 -6.57 4.06 -6.59
C TRP A 123 -7.97 3.86 -6.02
N ASP A 124 -8.20 4.25 -4.76
CA ASP A 124 -9.53 4.21 -4.14
C ASP A 124 -10.59 4.99 -4.91
N ALA A 125 -10.18 6.09 -5.54
CA ALA A 125 -11.08 6.90 -6.36
C ALA A 125 -11.60 6.14 -7.61
N PHE A 126 -10.97 5.05 -8.03
CA PHE A 126 -11.44 4.16 -9.12
C PHE A 126 -12.19 2.93 -8.62
N THR A 127 -11.89 2.45 -7.41
CA THR A 127 -12.35 1.14 -6.92
C THR A 127 -13.54 1.22 -5.97
N HIS A 128 -13.82 2.39 -5.41
CA HIS A 128 -14.94 2.57 -4.49
C HIS A 128 -16.13 3.26 -5.16
N GLU A 129 -17.33 2.88 -4.77
CA GLU A 129 -18.60 3.45 -5.28
C GLU A 129 -18.68 4.97 -5.08
N TRP A 130 -18.11 5.49 -4.00
CA TRP A 130 -18.05 6.93 -3.73
C TRP A 130 -16.93 7.64 -4.49
N GLY A 131 -16.01 6.90 -5.11
CA GLY A 131 -14.82 7.41 -5.78
C GLY A 131 -15.16 8.30 -6.98
N TYR A 132 -14.36 9.36 -7.15
CA TYR A 132 -14.57 10.33 -8.23
C TYR A 132 -14.49 9.69 -9.62
N PHE A 133 -13.46 8.87 -9.87
CA PHE A 133 -13.26 8.23 -11.17
C PHE A 133 -14.21 7.06 -11.40
N ALA A 134 -14.58 6.34 -10.34
CA ALA A 134 -15.62 5.30 -10.42
C ALA A 134 -16.94 5.86 -10.96
N LYS A 135 -17.32 7.08 -10.53
CA LYS A 135 -18.52 7.78 -11.02
C LYS A 135 -18.34 8.46 -12.37
N LEU A 136 -17.13 8.95 -12.66
CA LEU A 136 -16.83 9.66 -13.91
C LEU A 136 -16.77 8.71 -15.10
N ILE A 137 -16.23 7.51 -14.91
CA ILE A 137 -16.00 6.53 -15.98
C ILE A 137 -17.17 5.55 -15.98
N SER A 138 -18.13 5.73 -16.90
CA SER A 138 -19.34 4.91 -16.99
C SER A 138 -19.05 3.41 -17.07
N ALA A 139 -17.99 3.02 -17.77
CA ALA A 139 -17.57 1.62 -17.85
C ALA A 139 -17.27 0.99 -16.49
N LEU A 140 -16.89 1.77 -15.46
CA LEU A 140 -16.66 1.24 -14.10
C LEU A 140 -17.96 1.03 -13.31
N GLU A 141 -19.02 1.79 -13.61
CA GLU A 141 -20.34 1.61 -13.00
C GLU A 141 -21.14 0.45 -13.61
N GLU A 142 -20.80 0.07 -14.83
CA GLU A 142 -21.40 -1.05 -15.54
C GLU A 142 -21.09 -2.40 -14.88
N THR A 143 -22.05 -3.33 -14.98
CA THR A 143 -21.88 -4.71 -14.55
C THR A 143 -20.99 -5.45 -15.54
N TRP A 144 -19.77 -5.80 -15.10
CA TRP A 144 -18.81 -6.57 -15.92
C TRP A 144 -19.08 -8.07 -15.87
N PHE A 145 -19.53 -8.55 -14.71
CA PHE A 145 -19.79 -9.97 -14.49
C PHE A 145 -21.11 -10.16 -13.76
N GLN A 146 -21.89 -11.13 -14.21
CA GLN A 146 -23.03 -11.65 -13.47
C GLN A 146 -22.70 -13.06 -13.00
N ILE A 147 -22.85 -13.31 -11.70
CA ILE A 147 -22.63 -14.64 -11.12
C ILE A 147 -23.98 -15.39 -11.13
N PRO A 148 -24.13 -16.43 -11.97
CA PRO A 148 -25.43 -17.03 -12.26
C PRO A 148 -26.09 -17.73 -11.07
N PHE A 149 -25.32 -18.12 -10.05
CA PHE A 149 -25.86 -18.83 -8.89
C PHE A 149 -26.64 -17.95 -7.89
N ASN A 150 -26.48 -16.62 -7.92
CA ASN A 150 -27.10 -15.71 -6.94
C ASN A 150 -27.60 -14.38 -7.53
N ASN A 151 -27.66 -14.23 -8.87
CA ASN A 151 -27.93 -12.94 -9.54
C ASN A 151 -27.07 -11.78 -9.01
N LEU A 152 -25.84 -12.08 -8.57
CA LEU A 152 -24.93 -11.07 -8.08
C LEU A 152 -24.26 -10.38 -9.27
N GLU A 153 -24.53 -9.09 -9.37
CA GLU A 153 -23.89 -8.21 -10.33
C GLU A 153 -22.60 -7.64 -9.73
N VAL A 154 -21.49 -7.84 -10.44
CA VAL A 154 -20.20 -7.27 -10.07
C VAL A 154 -19.90 -6.12 -11.04
N LYS A 155 -20.03 -4.90 -10.52
CA LYS A 155 -19.66 -3.68 -11.23
C LYS A 155 -18.15 -3.59 -11.44
N GLY A 156 -17.72 -2.87 -12.48
CA GLY A 156 -16.31 -2.68 -12.83
C GLY A 156 -15.45 -2.14 -11.68
N TYR A 157 -15.89 -1.10 -10.97
CA TYR A 157 -15.14 -0.56 -9.82
C TYR A 157 -14.93 -1.62 -8.73
N LYS A 158 -15.95 -2.45 -8.47
CA LYS A 158 -15.92 -3.48 -7.44
C LYS A 158 -15.06 -4.66 -7.86
N PHE A 159 -15.08 -5.00 -9.14
CA PHE A 159 -14.14 -5.97 -9.70
C PHE A 159 -12.70 -5.48 -9.53
N LEU A 160 -12.41 -4.22 -9.91
CA LEU A 160 -11.07 -3.63 -9.74
C LEU A 160 -10.64 -3.61 -8.27
N GLN A 161 -11.55 -3.26 -7.35
CA GLN A 161 -11.31 -3.29 -5.92
C GLN A 161 -10.84 -4.67 -5.45
N HIS A 162 -11.54 -5.73 -5.85
CA HIS A 162 -11.18 -7.09 -5.47
C HIS A 162 -9.92 -7.58 -6.18
N PHE A 163 -9.78 -7.29 -7.48
CA PHE A 163 -8.64 -7.71 -8.28
C PHE A 163 -7.33 -7.09 -7.79
N SER A 164 -7.33 -5.79 -7.47
CA SER A 164 -6.18 -5.11 -6.88
C SER A 164 -5.94 -5.48 -5.42
N SER A 165 -6.76 -6.38 -4.88
CA SER A 165 -6.66 -6.84 -3.51
C SER A 165 -6.18 -8.31 -3.39
N PHE A 166 -5.76 -8.95 -4.50
CA PHE A 166 -5.20 -10.31 -4.55
C PHE A 166 -3.74 -10.34 -5.03
#